data_AF-A0A2T7TZ40-F1
#
_entry.id   AF-A0A2T7TZ40-F1
#
_cell.length_a   1.000
_cell.length_b   1.000
_cell.length_c   1.000
_cell.angle_alpha   90.00
_cell.angle_beta   90.00
_cell.angle_gamma   90.00
#
_symmetry.space_group_name_H-M   'P 1'
#
loop_
_entity.id
_entity.type
_entity.pdbx_description
1 polymer ?
#
loop_
_entity_poly.entity_id
_entity_poly.type
_entity_poly.pdbx_seq_one_letter_code
_entity_poly.pdbx_strand_id
1 'polypeptide(L)'
;MLIRLVKALAASFWSTLAVVVVISAIAIAVVVNAFGLRVAGGLALYFVIWWILLFAVLPFGVRSQAESGEVTAGTEPGAPSAPGLQEKAIWTTLVASVVLVVVTAVFPLAGL
;
A
#
# COMPACT_ATOMS: atom_id res chain seq x y z
N MET A 1 16.36 4.60 8.68
CA MET A 1 15.58 5.84 8.89
C MET A 1 14.14 5.69 8.40
N LEU A 2 13.92 5.28 7.15
CA LEU A 2 12.58 5.11 6.55
C LEU A 2 11.61 4.21 7.33
N ILE A 3 12.04 3.00 7.73
CA ILE A 3 11.18 2.06 8.48
C ILE A 3 10.68 2.66 9.81
N ARG A 4 11.50 3.47 10.48
CA ARG A 4 11.10 4.15 11.73
C ARG A 4 10.05 5.23 11.47
N LEU A 5 10.18 5.95 10.35
CA LEU A 5 9.20 6.95 9.93
C LEU A 5 7.85 6.29 9.61
N VAL A 6 7.85 5.19 8.85
CA VAL A 6 6.62 4.47 8.50
C VAL A 6 5.92 3.98 9.77
N LYS A 7 6.65 3.41 10.73
CA LYS A 7 6.09 2.98 12.02
C LYS A 7 5.53 4.14 12.84
N ALA A 8 6.17 5.30 12.82
CA ALA A 8 5.68 6.50 13.49
C ALA A 8 4.38 7.03 12.85
N LEU A 9 4.30 7.03 11.52
CA LEU A 9 3.10 7.44 10.78
C LEU A 9 1.95 6.43 10.93
N ALA A 10 2.28 5.14 10.99
CA ALA A 10 1.34 4.05 11.21
C ALA A 10 0.76 4.05 12.63
N ALA A 11 1.37 4.74 13.60
CA ALA A 11 0.87 4.80 14.98
C ALA A 11 -0.46 5.55 15.11
N SER A 12 -0.83 6.38 14.12
CA SER A 12 -2.09 7.11 14.08
C SER A 12 -2.88 6.76 12.83
N PHE A 13 -4.16 6.42 13.02
CA PHE A 13 -5.08 6.16 11.92
C PHE A 13 -5.18 7.37 10.97
N TRP A 14 -5.33 8.57 11.54
CA TRP A 14 -5.45 9.81 10.76
C TRP A 14 -4.19 10.13 9.97
N SER A 15 -3.01 9.89 10.56
CA SER A 15 -1.74 10.09 9.87
C SER A 15 -1.55 9.09 8.74
N THR A 16 -1.90 7.82 8.97
CA THR A 16 -1.86 6.76 7.95
C THR A 16 -2.74 7.12 6.77
N LEU A 17 -3.99 7.51 7.04
CA LEU A 17 -4.96 7.88 6.01
C LEU A 17 -4.48 9.09 5.22
N ALA A 18 -4.01 10.14 5.89
CA ALA A 18 -3.50 11.34 5.24
C ALA A 18 -2.32 11.02 4.31
N VAL A 19 -1.36 10.21 4.76
CA VAL A 19 -0.20 9.80 3.97
C VAL A 19 -0.63 9.01 2.73
N VAL A 20 -1.53 8.03 2.91
CA VAL A 20 -2.03 7.21 1.81
C VAL A 20 -2.74 8.06 0.77
N VAL A 21 -3.63 8.96 1.20
CA VAL A 21 -4.39 9.84 0.30
C VAL A 21 -3.46 10.80 -0.45
N VAL A 22 -2.54 11.45 0.26
CA VAL A 22 -1.62 12.43 -0.34
C VAL A 22 -0.70 11.75 -1.37
N ILE A 23 -0.09 10.61 -1.04
CA ILE A 23 0.78 9.89 -1.97
C ILE A 23 -0.02 9.40 -3.18
N SER A 24 -1.20 8.85 -2.97
CA SER A 24 -2.07 8.38 -4.06
C SER A 24 -2.49 9.53 -4.99
N ALA A 25 -2.87 10.68 -4.43
CA ALA A 25 -3.24 11.86 -5.19
C ALA A 25 -2.06 12.41 -6.00
N ILE A 26 -0.87 12.46 -5.41
CA ILE A 26 0.36 12.87 -6.11
C ILE A 26 0.65 11.90 -7.25
N ALA A 27 0.63 10.59 -7.01
CA ALA A 27 0.90 9.59 -8.03
C ALA A 27 -0.07 9.70 -9.21
N ILE A 28 -1.37 9.84 -8.95
CA ILE A 28 -2.40 10.03 -9.98
C ILE A 28 -2.18 11.35 -10.72
N ALA A 29 -1.90 12.44 -10.01
CA ALA A 29 -1.63 13.73 -10.64
C ALA A 29 -0.40 13.67 -11.55
N VAL A 30 0.67 12.98 -11.13
CA VAL A 30 1.86 12.77 -11.96
C VAL A 30 1.47 12.07 -13.26
N VAL A 31 0.71 10.97 -13.21
CA VAL A 31 0.39 10.24 -14.44
C VAL A 31 -0.62 10.95 -15.36
N VAL A 32 -1.57 11.68 -14.78
CA VAL A 32 -2.52 12.50 -15.55
C VAL A 32 -1.79 13.62 -16.30
N ASN A 33 -0.86 14.32 -15.63
CA ASN A 33 -0.17 15.45 -16.23
C ASN A 33 0.97 15.03 -17.17
N ALA A 34 1.71 13.95 -16.85
CA ALA A 34 2.88 13.54 -17.61
C ALA A 34 2.57 12.58 -18.76
N PHE A 35 1.53 11.75 -18.65
CA PHE A 35 1.23 10.68 -19.62
C PHE A 35 -0.16 10.79 -20.27
N GLY A 36 -0.91 11.86 -19.99
CA GLY A 36 -2.18 12.15 -20.66
C GLY A 36 -3.33 11.19 -20.31
N LEU A 37 -3.28 10.57 -19.13
CA LEU A 37 -4.39 9.76 -18.61
C LEU A 37 -5.54 10.66 -18.14
N ARG A 38 -6.78 10.18 -18.25
CA ARG A 38 -7.92 10.83 -17.60
C ARG A 38 -7.87 10.53 -16.10
N VAL A 39 -8.44 11.42 -15.30
CA VAL A 39 -8.49 11.24 -13.84
C VAL A 39 -9.19 9.92 -13.47
N ALA A 40 -10.28 9.58 -14.17
CA ALA A 40 -11.01 8.33 -13.95
C ALA A 40 -10.17 7.08 -14.28
N GLY A 41 -9.49 7.08 -15.44
CA GLY A 41 -8.64 5.95 -15.85
C GLY A 41 -7.41 5.79 -14.96
N GLY A 42 -6.74 6.89 -14.62
CA GLY A 42 -5.62 6.89 -13.67
C GLY A 42 -6.02 6.37 -12.28
N LEU A 43 -7.19 6.77 -11.78
CA LEU A 43 -7.73 6.27 -10.51
C LEU A 43 -8.08 4.78 -10.58
N ALA A 44 -8.75 4.33 -11.65
CA ALA A 44 -9.14 2.93 -11.82
C ALA A 44 -7.91 2.02 -11.93
N LEU A 45 -6.92 2.42 -12.74
CA LEU A 45 -5.67 1.69 -12.90
C LEU A 45 -4.91 1.64 -11.56
N TYR A 46 -4.79 2.77 -10.88
CA TYR A 46 -4.13 2.81 -9.57
C TYR A 46 -4.84 1.92 -8.54
N PHE A 47 -6.18 1.92 -8.52
CA PHE A 47 -6.95 1.07 -7.61
C PHE A 47 -6.67 -0.42 -7.84
N VAL A 48 -6.67 -0.87 -9.10
CA VAL A 48 -6.36 -2.27 -9.44
C VAL A 48 -4.93 -2.64 -9.05
N ILE A 49 -3.95 -1.79 -9.38
CA ILE A 49 -2.54 -1.99 -9.02
C ILE A 49 -2.40 -2.08 -7.50
N TRP A 50 -2.98 -1.13 -6.78
CA TRP A 50 -2.93 -1.06 -5.32
C TRP A 50 -3.57 -2.30 -4.68
N TRP A 51 -4.73 -2.75 -5.20
CA TRP A 51 -5.43 -3.92 -4.68
C TRP A 51 -4.61 -5.20 -4.81
N ILE A 52 -3.98 -5.42 -5.97
CA ILE A 52 -3.12 -6.58 -6.21
C ILE A 52 -1.88 -6.53 -5.30
N LEU A 53 -1.25 -5.35 -5.19
CA LEU A 53 -0.05 -5.18 -4.38
C LEU A 53 -0.31 -5.29 -2.88
N LEU A 54 -1.51 -4.98 -2.41
CA LEU A 54 -1.88 -5.20 -1.02
C LEU A 54 -1.62 -6.66 -0.64
N PHE A 55 -2.11 -7.60 -1.44
CA PHE A 55 -1.89 -9.03 -1.20
C PHE A 55 -0.42 -9.44 -1.30
N ALA A 56 0.36 -8.79 -2.18
CA ALA A 56 1.79 -9.02 -2.29
C ALA A 56 2.57 -8.52 -1.07
N VAL A 57 2.12 -7.45 -0.41
CA VAL A 57 2.77 -6.83 0.76
C VAL A 57 2.31 -7.44 2.09
N LEU A 58 1.10 -8.03 2.13
CA LEU A 58 0.56 -8.67 3.33
C LEU A 58 1.49 -9.68 4.04
N PRO A 59 2.26 -10.56 3.36
CA PRO A 59 3.12 -11.53 4.03
C PRO A 59 4.38 -10.92 4.67
N PHE A 60 4.64 -9.63 4.48
CA PHE A 60 5.85 -9.01 5.01
C PHE A 60 5.79 -8.83 6.53
N GLY A 61 6.83 -9.34 7.22
CA GLY A 61 7.01 -9.16 8.65
C GLY A 61 5.98 -9.86 9.53
N VAL A 62 5.30 -10.89 9.01
CA VAL A 62 4.34 -11.69 9.78
C VAL A 62 5.11 -12.55 10.79
N ARG A 63 4.69 -12.50 12.05
CA ARG A 63 5.09 -13.43 13.12
C ARG A 63 3.84 -14.12 13.64
N SER A 64 3.89 -15.44 13.76
CA SER A 64 2.74 -16.23 14.22
C SER A 64 2.55 -16.13 15.74
N GLN A 65 1.35 -16.44 16.23
CA GLN A 65 1.06 -16.53 17.66
C GLN A 65 1.94 -17.58 18.35
N ALA A 66 2.17 -18.72 17.69
CA ALA A 66 3.06 -19.78 18.17
C ALA A 66 4.52 -19.29 18.34
N GLU A 67 5.01 -18.46 17.43
CA GLU A 67 6.36 -17.86 17.52
C GLU A 67 6.46 -16.77 18.60
N SER A 68 5.34 -16.16 19.00
CA SER A 68 5.31 -15.13 20.06
C SER A 68 5.12 -15.69 21.47
N GLY A 69 4.92 -17.00 21.64
CA GLY A 69 4.80 -17.66 22.95
C GLY A 69 3.45 -17.50 23.65
N GLU A 70 2.53 -16.68 23.10
CA GLU A 70 1.15 -16.54 23.55
C GLU A 70 0.19 -16.93 22.43
N VAL A 71 -0.51 -18.05 22.59
CA VAL A 71 -1.58 -18.50 21.70
C VAL A 71 -2.91 -18.28 22.41
N THR A 72 -3.76 -17.44 21.81
CA THR A 72 -5.10 -17.18 22.37
C THR A 72 -6.01 -18.38 22.10
N ALA A 73 -6.60 -18.97 23.16
CA ALA A 73 -7.44 -20.15 23.05
C ALA A 73 -8.60 -19.95 22.02
N GLY A 74 -8.75 -20.89 21.09
CA GLY A 74 -9.72 -20.81 19.99
C GLY A 74 -9.23 -20.08 18.74
N THR A 75 -7.99 -19.59 18.72
CA THR A 75 -7.35 -18.97 17.55
C THR A 75 -6.38 -19.95 16.90
N GLU A 76 -6.22 -19.86 15.57
CA GLU A 76 -5.24 -20.69 14.86
C GLU A 76 -3.81 -20.30 15.30
N PRO A 77 -2.95 -21.26 15.71
CA PRO A 77 -1.58 -20.95 16.18
C PRO A 77 -0.72 -20.21 15.14
N GLY A 78 -1.02 -20.41 13.85
CA GLY A 78 -0.38 -19.72 12.73
C GLY A 78 -0.88 -18.30 12.48
N ALA A 79 -1.91 -17.82 13.17
CA ALA A 79 -2.45 -16.47 12.98
C ALA A 79 -1.40 -15.41 13.34
N PRO A 80 -1.33 -14.27 12.61
CA PRO A 80 -0.44 -13.18 12.96
C PRO A 80 -0.75 -12.62 14.35
N SER A 81 0.26 -12.49 15.21
CA SER A 81 0.09 -11.91 16.55
C SER A 81 -0.17 -10.40 16.50
N ALA A 82 0.41 -9.69 15.53
CA ALA A 82 0.14 -8.29 15.25
C ALA A 82 0.08 -8.05 13.72
N PRO A 83 -1.11 -7.91 13.12
CA PRO A 83 -1.24 -7.85 11.66
C PRO A 83 -0.70 -6.55 11.03
N GLY A 84 -0.52 -5.47 11.80
CA GLY A 84 0.19 -4.25 11.37
C GLY A 84 -0.39 -3.58 10.11
N LEU A 85 -1.72 -3.60 9.95
CA LEU A 85 -2.39 -3.21 8.69
C LEU A 85 -2.08 -1.77 8.24
N GLN A 86 -1.88 -0.83 9.17
CA GLN A 86 -1.56 0.57 8.86
C GLN A 86 -0.17 0.71 8.21
N GLU A 87 0.83 0.00 8.73
CA GLU A 87 2.18 -0.03 8.14
C GLU A 87 2.12 -0.65 6.74
N LYS A 88 1.36 -1.73 6.58
CA LYS A 88 1.18 -2.41 5.28
C LYS A 88 0.48 -1.52 4.26
N ALA A 89 -0.51 -0.72 4.67
CA ALA A 89 -1.18 0.23 3.79
C ALA A 89 -0.20 1.29 3.24
N ILE A 90 0.68 1.85 4.09
CA ILE A 90 1.69 2.82 3.66
C ILE A 90 2.67 2.18 2.68
N TRP A 91 3.18 0.98 2.98
CA TRP A 91 4.07 0.25 2.08
C TRP A 91 3.39 -0.07 0.74
N THR A 92 2.14 -0.54 0.78
CA THR A 92 1.36 -0.85 -0.43
C THR A 92 1.20 0.38 -1.30
N THR A 93 0.86 1.54 -0.71
CA THR A 93 0.73 2.80 -1.43
C THR A 93 2.06 3.25 -2.05
N LEU A 94 3.18 3.18 -1.33
CA LEU A 94 4.50 3.53 -1.88
C LEU A 94 4.86 2.67 -3.08
N VAL A 95 4.71 1.34 -2.96
CA VAL A 95 5.04 0.40 -4.04
C VAL A 95 4.06 0.58 -5.22
N ALA A 96 2.76 0.74 -4.94
CA ALA A 96 1.74 0.95 -5.97
C ALA A 96 1.95 2.24 -6.77
N SER A 97 2.35 3.34 -6.12
CA SER A 97 2.66 4.58 -6.81
C SER A 97 3.84 4.44 -7.76
N VAL A 98 4.89 3.72 -7.35
CA VAL A 98 6.05 3.43 -8.21
C VAL A 98 5.63 2.57 -9.39
N VAL A 99 4.88 1.49 -9.15
CA VAL A 99 4.40 0.59 -10.21
C VAL A 99 3.50 1.33 -11.20
N LEU A 100 2.59 2.20 -10.72
CA LEU A 100 1.74 3.01 -11.60
C LEU A 100 2.59 3.84 -12.57
N VAL A 101 3.57 4.59 -12.07
CA VAL A 101 4.43 5.45 -12.90
C VAL A 101 5.23 4.62 -13.91
N VAL A 102 5.78 3.48 -13.49
CA VAL A 102 6.52 2.58 -14.39
C VAL A 102 5.61 2.03 -15.48
N VAL A 103 4.41 1.55 -15.13
CA VAL A 103 3.45 1.00 -16.10
C VAL A 103 3.03 2.05 -17.12
N THR A 104 2.71 3.27 -16.70
CA THR A 104 2.33 4.35 -17.63
C THR A 104 3.50 4.87 -18.47
N ALA A 105 4.73 4.72 -17.99
CA ALA A 105 5.92 5.11 -18.74
C ALA A 105 6.29 4.06 -19.81
N VAL A 106 6.10 2.77 -19.51
CA VAL A 106 6.43 1.67 -20.41
C VAL A 106 5.31 1.44 -21.43
N PHE A 107 4.05 1.55 -21.02
CA PHE A 107 2.90 1.31 -21.88
C PHE A 107 2.22 2.64 -22.24
N PRO A 108 1.99 2.94 -23.53
CA PRO A 108 1.30 4.14 -23.95
C PRO A 108 -0.19 4.01 -23.67
N LEU A 109 -0.60 4.44 -22.47
CA LEU A 109 -1.97 4.36 -21.96
C LEU A 109 -2.72 5.71 -22.06
N ALA A 110 -2.31 6.56 -22.99
CA ALA A 110 -2.90 7.89 -23.15
C ALA A 110 -4.41 7.79 -23.45
N GLY A 111 -5.22 8.60 -22.75
CA GLY A 111 -6.67 8.65 -22.94
C GLY A 111 -7.51 7.61 -22.20
N LEU A 112 -6.88 6.70 -21.43
CA LEU A 112 -7.54 5.82 -20.46
C LEU A 112 -8.24 6.67 -19.38
#